data_AF-A0A9X8VHP2-F1
#
_entry.id   AF-A0A9X8VHP2-F1
#
_cell.length_a   1.000
_cell.length_b   1.000
_cell.length_c   1.000
_cell.angle_alpha   90.00
_cell.angle_beta   90.00
_cell.angle_gamma   90.00
#
_symmetry.space_group_name_H-M   'P 1'
#
loop_
_entity.id
_entity.type
_entity.pdbx_description
1 polymer ?
#
loop_
_entity_poly.entity_id
_entity_poly.type
_entity_poly.pdbx_seq_one_letter_code
_entity_poly.pdbx_strand_id
1 'polypeptide(L)'
;RDYPQQYFDVAIAEQHAVTFAAGLAIGGYKPVVAIYSTFLQRAYDQLIHDVAIQNLPVMFAIDRGGIVGADGQTHQGAFDLS
;
A
#
# COMPACT_ATOMS: atom_id res chain seq x y z
N ARG A 1 -13.94 1.81 13.30
CA ARG A 1 -14.83 1.02 14.19
C ARG A 1 -16.13 0.66 13.47
N ASP A 2 -16.62 1.50 12.55
CA ASP A 2 -17.93 1.34 11.92
C ASP A 2 -17.98 0.26 10.81
N TYR A 3 -16.82 -0.11 10.25
CA TYR A 3 -16.70 -1.11 9.17
C TYR A 3 -15.73 -2.26 9.52
N PRO A 4 -15.95 -3.00 10.61
CA PRO A 4 -14.98 -3.99 11.09
C PRO A 4 -14.81 -5.18 10.13
N GLN A 5 -15.84 -5.50 9.34
CA GLN A 5 -15.80 -6.61 8.37
C GLN A 5 -15.10 -6.26 7.05
N GLN A 6 -14.76 -4.97 6.86
CA GLN A 6 -14.11 -4.46 5.64
C GLN A 6 -12.70 -3.96 5.92
N TYR A 7 -12.24 -4.07 7.17
CA TYR A 7 -10.93 -3.62 7.61
C TYR A 7 -10.03 -4.82 7.89
N PHE A 8 -8.84 -4.80 7.32
CA PHE A 8 -7.84 -5.85 7.47
C PHE A 8 -6.52 -5.21 7.91
N ASP A 9 -5.99 -5.66 9.04
CA ASP A 9 -4.65 -5.33 9.51
C ASP A 9 -3.75 -6.55 9.24
N VAL A 10 -2.80 -6.38 8.33
CA VAL A 10 -1.83 -7.43 7.97
C VAL A 10 -0.53 -7.34 8.79
N ALA A 11 -0.51 -6.52 9.84
CA ALA A 11 0.68 -6.17 10.62
C ALA A 11 1.78 -5.55 9.74
N ILE A 12 3.05 -5.77 10.09
CA ILE A 12 4.21 -5.19 9.41
C ILE A 12 4.59 -6.03 8.17
N ALA A 13 3.66 -6.16 7.23
CA ALA A 13 3.80 -7.00 6.04
C ALA A 13 3.23 -6.33 4.78
N GLU A 14 3.87 -5.25 4.34
CA GLU A 14 3.42 -4.41 3.22
C GLU A 14 3.32 -5.19 1.91
N GLN A 15 4.26 -6.10 1.65
CA GLN A 15 4.23 -6.97 0.48
C GLN A 15 2.93 -7.77 0.47
N HIS A 16 2.60 -8.39 1.61
CA HIS A 16 1.36 -9.13 1.77
C HIS A 16 0.14 -8.21 1.65
N ALA A 17 0.18 -6.99 2.20
CA ALA A 17 -0.91 -6.02 2.09
C ALA A 17 -1.31 -5.76 0.62
N VAL A 18 -0.30 -5.54 -0.24
CA VAL A 18 -0.52 -5.21 -1.65
C VAL A 18 -1.00 -6.42 -2.43
N THR A 19 -0.36 -7.59 -2.29
CA THR A 19 -0.81 -8.82 -2.98
C THR A 19 -2.17 -9.29 -2.47
N PHE A 20 -2.48 -9.10 -1.19
CA PHE A 20 -3.81 -9.38 -0.62
C PHE A 20 -4.88 -8.48 -1.25
N ALA A 21 -4.60 -7.18 -1.37
CA ALA A 21 -5.48 -6.26 -2.09
C ALA A 21 -5.66 -6.67 -3.55
N ALA A 22 -4.59 -7.11 -4.24
CA ALA A 22 -4.70 -7.65 -5.60
C ALA A 22 -5.70 -8.83 -5.66
N GLY A 23 -5.61 -9.77 -4.71
CA GLY A 23 -6.55 -10.88 -4.59
C GLY A 23 -8.00 -10.43 -4.37
N LEU A 24 -8.23 -9.42 -3.52
CA LEU A 24 -9.57 -8.82 -3.33
C LEU A 24 -10.09 -8.16 -4.60
N ALA A 25 -9.24 -7.45 -5.34
CA ALA A 25 -9.60 -6.81 -6.61
C ALA A 25 -9.99 -7.85 -7.67
N ILE A 26 -9.25 -8.97 -7.77
CA ILE A 26 -9.60 -10.12 -8.61
C ILE A 26 -10.97 -10.70 -8.21
N GLY A 27 -11.26 -10.74 -6.91
CA GLY A 27 -12.55 -11.14 -6.36
C GLY A 27 -13.71 -10.17 -6.60
N GLY A 28 -13.49 -9.06 -7.33
CA GLY A 28 -14.52 -8.06 -7.66
C GLY A 28 -14.73 -6.97 -6.62
N TYR A 29 -13.92 -6.93 -5.56
CA TYR A 29 -13.95 -5.85 -4.57
C TYR A 29 -13.15 -4.62 -5.05
N LYS A 30 -13.29 -3.50 -4.35
CA LYS A 30 -12.56 -2.25 -4.60
C LYS A 30 -11.64 -1.94 -3.40
N PRO A 31 -10.50 -2.62 -3.28
CA PRO A 31 -9.64 -2.49 -2.11
C PRO A 31 -8.89 -1.15 -2.09
N VAL A 32 -8.68 -0.65 -0.87
CA VAL A 32 -7.85 0.53 -0.60
C VAL A 32 -6.69 0.09 0.29
N VAL A 33 -5.46 0.32 -0.16
CA VAL A 33 -4.24 0.09 0.63
C VAL A 33 -3.81 1.42 1.24
N ALA A 34 -4.02 1.58 2.55
CA ALA A 34 -3.52 2.72 3.30
C ALA A 34 -2.08 2.42 3.79
N ILE A 35 -1.11 3.19 3.33
CA ILE A 35 0.32 2.88 3.54
C ILE A 35 1.15 4.16 3.51
N TYR A 36 2.26 4.21 4.24
CA TYR A 36 3.17 5.35 4.15
C TYR A 36 4.04 5.23 2.90
N SER A 37 4.42 6.37 2.31
CA SER A 37 5.33 6.41 1.15
C SER A 37 6.62 5.60 1.41
N THR A 38 7.27 5.80 2.56
CA THR A 38 8.50 5.07 2.89
C THR A 38 8.30 3.56 3.06
N PHE A 39 7.10 3.11 3.47
CA PHE A 39 6.82 1.69 3.67
C PHE A 39 6.35 1.01 2.40
N LEU A 40 5.74 1.75 1.47
CA LEU A 40 5.42 1.28 0.13
C LEU A 40 6.65 0.77 -0.63
N GLN A 41 7.84 1.30 -0.32
CA GLN A 41 9.11 0.81 -0.87
C GLN A 41 9.32 -0.70 -0.64
N ARG A 42 8.78 -1.26 0.46
CA ARG A 42 8.86 -2.71 0.73
C ARG A 42 7.98 -3.54 -0.19
N ALA A 43 6.91 -2.96 -0.74
CA ALA A 43 5.94 -3.61 -1.60
C ALA A 43 6.05 -3.19 -3.08
N TYR A 44 7.21 -2.67 -3.49
CA TYR A 44 7.43 -2.14 -4.83
C TYR A 44 7.19 -3.19 -5.93
N ASP A 45 7.67 -4.41 -5.72
CA ASP A 45 7.45 -5.51 -6.65
C ASP A 45 5.97 -5.89 -6.73
N GLN A 46 5.26 -5.97 -5.60
CA GLN A 46 3.84 -6.34 -5.58
C GLN A 46 2.96 -5.26 -6.23
N LEU A 47 3.32 -3.98 -6.06
CA LEU A 47 2.65 -2.88 -6.76
C LEU A 47 2.75 -3.05 -8.28
N ILE A 48 3.94 -3.39 -8.80
CA ILE A 48 4.16 -3.51 -10.23
C ILE A 48 3.63 -4.85 -10.75
N HIS A 49 4.19 -5.93 -10.23
CA HIS A 49 3.98 -7.28 -10.72
C HIS A 49 2.56 -7.78 -10.44
N ASP A 50 2.07 -7.64 -9.21
CA ASP A 50 0.79 -8.23 -8.83
C ASP A 50 -0.39 -7.32 -9.17
N VAL A 51 -0.22 -6.00 -9.11
CA VAL A 51 -1.30 -5.03 -9.35
C VAL A 51 -1.25 -4.41 -10.74
N ALA A 52 -0.15 -3.74 -11.11
CA ALA A 52 -0.10 -2.92 -12.33
C ALA A 52 -0.12 -3.74 -13.62
N ILE A 53 0.63 -4.85 -13.70
CA ILE A 53 0.65 -5.73 -14.89
C ILE A 53 -0.75 -6.27 -15.19
N GLN A 54 -1.52 -6.62 -14.16
CA GLN A 54 -2.88 -7.12 -14.28
C GLN A 54 -3.93 -6.00 -14.42
N ASN A 55 -3.51 -4.73 -14.36
CA ASN A 55 -4.36 -3.54 -14.38
C ASN A 55 -5.52 -3.60 -13.36
N LEU A 56 -5.22 -4.02 -12.14
CA LEU A 56 -6.22 -4.23 -11.10
C LEU A 56 -6.67 -2.90 -10.45
N PRO A 57 -7.96 -2.74 -10.12
CA PRO A 57 -8.50 -1.51 -9.53
C PRO A 57 -8.20 -1.42 -8.01
N VAL A 58 -6.92 -1.37 -7.65
CA VAL A 58 -6.45 -1.15 -6.27
C VAL A 58 -6.14 0.34 -6.08
N MET A 59 -6.74 0.96 -5.06
CA MET A 59 -6.43 2.35 -4.70
C MET A 59 -5.35 2.40 -3.64
N PHE A 60 -4.29 3.17 -3.86
CA PHE A 60 -3.24 3.42 -2.88
C PHE A 60 -3.49 4.77 -2.19
N ALA A 61 -3.81 4.74 -0.91
CA ALA A 61 -3.90 5.93 -0.06
C ALA A 61 -2.53 6.13 0.61
N ILE A 62 -1.64 6.83 -0.10
CA ILE A 62 -0.27 7.08 0.34
C ILE A 62 -0.25 8.23 1.34
N ASP A 63 0.12 7.94 2.59
CA ASP A 63 0.33 8.94 3.63
C ASP A 63 1.83 9.19 3.83
N ARG A 64 2.21 10.28 4.52
CA ARG A 64 3.61 10.65 4.80
C ARG A 64 4.49 10.71 3.53
N GLY A 65 3.90 11.17 2.43
CA GLY A 65 4.64 11.54 1.23
C GLY A 65 5.48 12.80 1.48
N GLY A 66 6.71 12.82 0.97
CA GLY A 66 7.68 13.89 1.17
C GLY A 66 8.43 13.80 2.51
N ILE A 67 8.76 14.98 3.06
CA ILE A 67 9.61 15.08 4.25
C ILE A 67 8.78 14.88 5.52
N VAL A 68 9.20 13.95 6.39
CA VAL A 68 8.50 13.62 7.64
C VAL A 68 9.16 14.18 8.90
N GLY A 69 10.33 14.83 8.77
CA GLY A 69 10.99 15.53 9.86
C GLY A 69 11.71 14.62 10.86
N ALA A 70 11.18 14.53 12.09
CA ALA A 70 11.89 13.98 13.26
C ALA A 70 12.20 12.48 13.18
N ASP A 71 11.45 11.71 12.38
CA ASP A 71 11.64 10.26 12.21
C ASP A 71 12.92 9.89 11.44
N GLY A 72 13.69 10.89 11.00
CA GLY A 72 15.01 10.74 10.41
C GLY A 72 14.97 10.28 8.95
N GLN A 73 16.14 9.99 8.41
CA GLN A 73 16.33 9.72 6.98
C GLN A 73 15.63 8.44 6.51
N THR A 74 15.48 7.44 7.39
CA THR A 74 14.89 6.14 7.05
C THR A 74 13.38 6.18 6.85
N HIS A 75 12.72 7.28 7.21
CA HIS A 75 11.26 7.42 7.11
C HIS A 75 10.82 8.44 6.06
N GLN A 76 11.75 9.05 5.33
CA GLN A 76 11.42 10.05 4.32
C GLN A 76 10.66 9.38 3.18
N GLY A 77 9.42 9.81 2.96
CA GLY A 77 8.61 9.40 1.83
C GLY A 77 9.02 10.13 0.54
N ALA A 78 10.31 10.15 0.23
CA ALA A 78 10.85 11.04 -0.81
C ALA A 78 10.81 10.45 -2.23
N PHE A 79 10.38 9.19 -2.38
CA PHE A 79 10.62 8.41 -3.60
C PHE A 79 9.37 7.85 -4.26
N ASP A 80 8.16 8.07 -3.75
CA ASP A 80 6.93 7.51 -4.31
C ASP A 80 6.50 8.12 -5.66
N LEU A 81 7.03 9.30 -6.01
CA LEU A 81 6.77 9.98 -7.28
C LEU A 81 7.78 9.67 -8.40
N SER A 82 8.83 8.89 -8.11
CA SER A 82 9.94 8.59 -9.04
C SER A 82 9.85 7.18 -9.58
#